data_AF-A0A814KKY8-F1
#
_entry.id   AF-A0A814KKY8-F1
#
_cell.length_a   1.000
_cell.length_b   1.000
_cell.length_c   1.000
_cell.angle_alpha   90.00
_cell.angle_beta   90.00
_cell.angle_gamma   90.00
#
_symmetry.space_group_name_H-M   'P 1'
#
loop_
_entity.id
_entity.type
_entity.pdbx_description
1 polymer ?
#
loop_
_entity_poly.entity_id
_entity_poly.type
_entity_poly.pdbx_seq_one_letter_code
_entity_poly.pdbx_strand_id
1 'polypeptide(L)'
;MYITLPIYTGLFPSLILVIIGIMTYKNINTLQINRQRQLLQKQLTSMMLMQIPILLFTILPYIAFTEYTLLTTTMIKSQDKKNIENLFANIFPLIFYITFACPFFVFFASSKSFRQEAKMFFFMSIIHQ
;
A
#
# COMPACT_ATOMS: atom_id res chain seq x y z
N MET A 1 -19.43 -4.83 17.79
CA MET A 1 -18.08 -5.28 17.38
C MET A 1 -17.71 -4.83 15.96
N TYR A 2 -18.32 -3.75 15.44
CA TYR A 2 -18.20 -3.36 14.01
C TYR A 2 -17.27 -2.16 13.77
N ILE A 3 -17.12 -1.28 14.76
CA ILE A 3 -16.29 -0.06 14.66
C ILE A 3 -14.79 -0.35 14.93
N THR A 4 -14.48 -1.45 15.62
CA THR A 4 -13.11 -1.80 16.00
C THR A 4 -12.26 -2.27 14.81
N LEU A 5 -12.87 -2.94 13.81
CA LEU A 5 -12.16 -3.48 12.66
C LEU A 5 -11.43 -2.39 11.85
N PRO A 6 -12.08 -1.30 11.39
CA PRO A 6 -11.38 -0.23 10.66
C PRO A 6 -10.35 0.53 11.51
N ILE A 7 -10.52 0.59 12.83
CA ILE A 7 -9.56 1.23 13.73
C ILE A 7 -8.25 0.42 13.79
N TYR A 8 -8.34 -0.90 13.99
CA TYR A 8 -7.16 -1.75 14.09
C TYR A 8 -6.47 -2.02 12.75
N THR A 9 -7.23 -2.14 11.65
CA THR A 9 -6.65 -2.44 10.33
C THR A 9 -6.29 -1.19 9.53
N GLY A 10 -6.87 -0.03 9.84
CA GLY A 10 -6.65 1.23 9.12
C GLY A 10 -5.85 2.27 9.91
N LEU A 11 -6.38 2.71 11.06
CA LEU A 11 -5.79 3.83 11.81
C LEU A 11 -4.46 3.46 12.46
N PHE A 12 -4.38 2.30 13.12
CA PHE A 12 -3.16 1.91 13.83
C PHE A 12 -1.93 1.73 12.90
N PRO A 13 -2.02 1.02 11.76
CA PRO A 13 -0.90 0.93 10.82
C PRO A 13 -0.53 2.27 10.21
N SER A 14 -1.51 3.14 9.96
CA SER A 14 -1.28 4.48 9.40
C SER A 14 -0.50 5.37 10.37
N LEU A 15 -0.80 5.31 11.67
CA LEU A 15 -0.07 6.07 12.69
C LEU A 15 1.39 5.63 12.79
N ILE A 16 1.65 4.32 12.75
CA ILE A 16 3.01 3.78 12.73
C ILE A 16 3.77 4.28 11.48
N LEU A 17 3.14 4.23 10.31
CA LEU A 17 3.72 4.74 9.07
C LEU A 17 4.04 6.24 9.14
N VAL A 18 3.16 7.05 9.74
CA VAL A 18 3.40 8.49 9.94
C VAL A 18 4.63 8.72 10.85
N ILE A 19 4.75 7.98 11.95
CA ILE A 19 5.90 8.09 12.85
C ILE A 19 7.19 7.73 12.10
N ILE A 20 7.21 6.60 11.40
CA ILE A 20 8.37 6.16 10.61
C ILE A 20 8.70 7.19 9.51
N GLY A 21 7.69 7.75 8.86
CA GLY A 21 7.85 8.80 7.85
C GLY A 21 8.50 10.06 8.42
N ILE A 22 8.05 10.52 9.59
CA ILE A 22 8.64 11.67 10.29
C ILE A 22 10.10 11.38 10.66
N MET A 23 10.40 10.19 11.19
CA MET A 23 11.76 9.79 11.53
C MET A 23 12.66 9.74 10.29
N THR A 24 12.16 9.19 9.19
CA THR A 24 12.89 9.11 7.91
C THR A 24 13.17 10.51 7.37
N TYR A 25 12.19 11.41 7.41
CA TYR A 25 12.36 12.80 6.99
C TYR A 25 13.41 13.52 7.82
N LYS A 26 13.36 13.38 9.15
CA LYS A 26 14.37 13.94 10.06
C LYS A 26 15.76 13.42 9.73
N ASN A 27 15.90 12.10 9.58
CA ASN A 27 17.19 11.45 9.27
C ASN A 27 17.80 11.97 7.95
N ILE A 28 16.99 12.15 6.91
CA ILE A 28 17.44 12.68 5.61
C ILE A 28 17.85 14.15 5.71
N ASN A 29 17.18 14.95 6.54
CA ASN A 29 17.56 16.35 6.78
C ASN A 29 18.85 16.49 7.60
N THR A 30 19.27 15.47 8.36
CA THR A 30 20.54 15.46 9.11
C THR A 30 21.75 15.12 8.23
N LEU A 31 21.54 14.63 7.00
CA LEU A 31 22.64 14.37 6.06
C LEU A 31 23.31 15.67 5.63
N GLN A 32 24.59 15.84 6.02
CA GLN A 32 25.40 17.02 5.69
C GLN A 32 25.75 17.14 4.19
N ILE A 33 25.55 16.06 3.41
CA ILE A 33 25.91 16.01 1.99
C ILE A 33 24.69 16.39 1.14
N ASN A 34 24.63 17.65 0.70
CA ASN A 34 23.54 18.21 -0.11
C ASN A 34 23.16 17.35 -1.33
N ARG A 35 24.15 16.74 -2.01
CA ARG A 35 23.91 15.91 -3.20
C ARG A 35 23.21 14.58 -2.87
N GLN A 36 23.59 13.92 -1.77
CA GLN A 36 22.94 12.68 -1.34
C GLN A 36 21.53 12.95 -0.84
N ARG A 37 21.34 14.05 -0.08
CA ARG A 37 20.03 14.50 0.38
C ARG A 37 19.07 14.76 -0.79
N GLN A 38 19.51 15.45 -1.84
CA GLN A 38 18.68 15.69 -3.03
C GLN A 38 18.30 14.41 -3.77
N LEU A 39 19.23 13.45 -3.91
CA LEU A 39 18.95 12.17 -4.56
C LEU A 39 17.92 11.35 -3.76
N LEU A 40 18.07 11.29 -2.44
CA LEU A 40 17.13 10.59 -1.55
C LEU A 40 15.75 11.25 -1.54
N GLN A 41 15.69 12.58 -1.51
CA GLN A 41 14.41 13.30 -1.62
C GLN A 41 13.73 13.04 -2.95
N LYS A 42 14.46 13.09 -4.08
CA LYS A 42 13.90 12.78 -5.40
C LYS A 42 13.38 11.34 -5.48
N GLN A 43 14.11 10.39 -4.90
CA GLN A 43 13.71 8.99 -4.84
C GLN A 43 12.44 8.80 -3.99
N LEU A 44 12.38 9.40 -2.79
CA LEU A 44 11.19 9.38 -1.94
C LEU A 44 9.98 10.00 -2.63
N THR A 45 10.13 11.17 -3.24
CA THR A 45 9.05 11.82 -3.98
C THR A 45 8.57 10.94 -5.13
N SER A 46 9.49 10.34 -5.89
CA SER A 46 9.12 9.40 -6.96
C SER A 46 8.37 8.17 -6.43
N MET A 47 8.79 7.63 -5.27
CA MET A 47 8.09 6.51 -4.62
C MET A 47 6.68 6.91 -4.21
N MET A 48 6.53 8.06 -3.54
CA MET A 48 5.21 8.55 -3.10
C MET A 48 4.28 8.82 -4.29
N LEU A 49 4.80 9.44 -5.37
CA LEU A 49 4.01 9.71 -6.57
C LEU A 49 3.52 8.43 -7.27
N MET A 50 4.25 7.31 -7.16
CA MET A 50 3.81 6.02 -7.67
C MET A 50 2.88 5.30 -6.69
N GLN A 51 3.17 5.36 -5.39
CA GLN A 51 2.45 4.62 -4.36
C GLN A 51 1.06 5.20 -4.09
N ILE A 52 0.91 6.52 -4.06
CA ILE A 52 -0.36 7.19 -3.70
C ILE A 52 -1.49 6.82 -4.66
N PRO A 53 -1.34 6.93 -5.99
CA PRO A 53 -2.40 6.52 -6.91
C PRO A 53 -2.79 5.06 -6.74
N ILE A 54 -1.80 4.17 -6.59
CA ILE A 54 -2.07 2.75 -6.42
C ILE A 54 -2.89 2.50 -5.16
N LEU A 55 -2.50 3.10 -4.02
CA LEU A 55 -3.27 3.01 -2.77
C LEU A 55 -4.71 3.54 -2.94
N LEU A 56 -4.90 4.64 -3.66
CA LEU A 56 -6.24 5.17 -3.91
C LEU A 56 -7.08 4.19 -4.72
N PHE A 57 -6.53 3.59 -5.78
CA PHE A 57 -7.24 2.63 -6.62
C PHE A 57 -7.47 1.28 -5.93
N THR A 58 -6.62 0.88 -4.99
CA THR A 58 -6.73 -0.43 -4.33
C THR A 58 -7.56 -0.38 -3.05
N ILE A 59 -7.44 0.69 -2.27
CA ILE A 59 -8.08 0.80 -0.95
C ILE A 59 -9.48 1.41 -1.05
N LEU A 60 -9.67 2.46 -1.85
CA LEU A 60 -10.97 3.16 -1.89
C LEU A 60 -12.13 2.26 -2.30
N PRO A 61 -12.03 1.41 -3.35
CA PRO A 61 -13.14 0.55 -3.73
C PRO A 61 -13.51 -0.45 -2.63
N TYR A 62 -12.49 -0.99 -1.93
CA TYR A 62 -12.68 -1.93 -0.84
C TYR A 62 -13.38 -1.28 0.37
N ILE A 63 -12.93 -0.09 0.79
CA ILE A 63 -13.58 0.64 1.89
C ILE A 63 -15.00 1.02 1.51
N ALA A 64 -15.20 1.61 0.33
CA ALA A 64 -16.53 2.04 -0.13
C ALA A 64 -17.52 0.86 -0.18
N PHE A 65 -17.08 -0.29 -0.68
CA PHE A 65 -17.90 -1.50 -0.71
C PHE A 65 -18.20 -2.07 0.68
N THR A 66 -17.20 -2.06 1.57
CA THR A 66 -17.37 -2.54 2.95
C THR A 66 -18.38 -1.68 3.70
N GLU A 67 -18.25 -0.35 3.62
CA GLU A 67 -19.19 0.60 4.22
C GLU A 67 -20.59 0.44 3.62
N TYR A 68 -20.71 0.35 2.29
CA TYR A 68 -21.98 0.08 1.62
C TYR A 68 -22.65 -1.20 2.14
N THR A 69 -21.89 -2.29 2.24
CA THR A 69 -22.40 -3.59 2.68
C THR A 69 -22.86 -3.52 4.14
N LEU A 70 -22.08 -2.87 5.01
CA LEU A 70 -22.43 -2.67 6.41
C LEU A 70 -23.72 -1.85 6.57
N LEU A 71 -23.82 -0.71 5.90
CA LEU A 71 -25.00 0.17 5.97
C LEU A 71 -26.28 -0.48 5.43
N THR A 72 -26.14 -1.38 4.46
CA THR A 72 -27.27 -2.04 3.80
C THR A 72 -27.52 -3.47 4.31
N THR A 73 -26.80 -3.93 5.34
CA THR A 73 -26.88 -5.32 5.84
C THR A 73 -28.30 -5.70 6.28
N THR A 74 -29.07 -4.76 6.84
CA THR A 74 -30.44 -5.01 7.33
C THR A 74 -31.52 -4.76 6.27
N MET A 75 -31.16 -4.28 5.08
CA MET A 75 -32.13 -3.98 4.03
C MET A 75 -32.53 -5.25 3.26
N ILE A 76 -33.80 -5.35 2.88
CA ILE A 76 -34.27 -6.42 1.98
C ILE A 76 -33.77 -6.12 0.57
N LYS A 77 -32.92 -7.00 0.04
CA LYS A 77 -32.33 -6.89 -1.30
C LYS A 77 -32.92 -7.94 -2.24
N SER A 78 -33.14 -7.56 -3.50
CA SER A 78 -33.49 -8.52 -4.56
C SER A 78 -32.34 -9.51 -4.79
N GLN A 79 -32.65 -10.66 -5.37
CA GLN A 79 -31.65 -11.70 -5.65
C GLN A 79 -30.53 -11.17 -6.56
N ASP A 80 -30.87 -10.36 -7.57
CA ASP A 80 -29.88 -9.76 -8.48
C ASP A 80 -28.90 -8.86 -7.73
N LYS A 81 -29.39 -8.03 -6.79
CA LYS A 81 -28.53 -7.17 -5.97
C LYS A 81 -27.58 -7.99 -5.10
N LYS A 82 -28.05 -9.08 -4.51
CA LYS A 82 -27.19 -9.99 -3.72
C LYS A 82 -26.11 -10.65 -4.57
N ASN A 83 -26.44 -11.05 -5.80
CA ASN A 83 -25.47 -11.66 -6.72
C ASN A 83 -24.38 -10.65 -7.12
N ILE A 84 -24.76 -9.40 -7.41
CA ILE A 84 -23.81 -8.31 -7.71
C ILE A 84 -22.91 -8.03 -6.50
N GLU A 85 -23.49 -7.92 -5.30
CA GLU A 85 -22.71 -7.73 -4.08
C GLU A 85 -21.74 -8.88 -3.82
N ASN A 86 -22.15 -10.13 -4.01
CA ASN A 86 -21.28 -11.28 -3.86
C ASN A 86 -20.11 -11.27 -4.86
N LEU A 87 -20.34 -10.82 -6.09
CA LEU A 87 -19.25 -10.65 -7.06
C LEU A 87 -18.21 -9.65 -6.56
N PHE A 88 -18.66 -8.47 -6.12
CA PHE A 88 -17.78 -7.43 -5.61
C PHE A 88 -17.12 -7.78 -4.27
N ALA A 89 -17.78 -8.59 -3.44
CA ALA A 89 -17.22 -9.14 -2.21
C ALA A 89 -16.03 -10.05 -2.45
N ASN A 90 -15.88 -10.62 -3.65
CA ASN A 90 -14.70 -11.39 -4.03
C ASN A 90 -13.65 -10.53 -4.75
N ILE A 91 -14.08 -9.57 -5.58
CA ILE A 91 -13.17 -8.74 -6.38
C ILE A 91 -12.41 -7.71 -5.53
N PHE A 92 -13.12 -6.97 -4.66
CA PHE A 92 -12.49 -5.85 -3.95
C PHE A 92 -11.44 -6.27 -2.92
N PRO A 93 -11.59 -7.38 -2.17
CA PRO A 93 -10.49 -7.88 -1.33
C PRO A 93 -9.26 -8.28 -2.14
N LEU A 94 -9.43 -8.88 -3.33
CA LEU A 94 -8.30 -9.24 -4.20
C LEU A 94 -7.55 -7.99 -4.66
N ILE A 95 -8.29 -6.95 -5.07
CA ILE A 95 -7.72 -5.65 -5.43
C ILE A 95 -7.02 -5.02 -4.23
N PHE A 96 -7.62 -5.09 -3.03
CA PHE A 96 -7.01 -4.60 -1.80
C PHE A 96 -5.67 -5.29 -1.51
N TYR A 97 -5.56 -6.60 -1.71
CA TYR A 97 -4.31 -7.33 -1.47
C TYR A 97 -3.14 -6.88 -2.35
N ILE A 98 -3.40 -6.29 -3.52
CA ILE A 98 -2.36 -5.67 -4.37
C ILE A 98 -1.58 -4.58 -3.59
N THR A 99 -2.23 -3.94 -2.61
CA THR A 99 -1.61 -2.95 -1.73
C THR A 99 -0.38 -3.49 -0.99
N PHE A 100 -0.37 -4.78 -0.63
CA PHE A 100 0.75 -5.38 0.10
C PHE A 100 1.91 -5.75 -0.83
N ALA A 101 1.63 -6.09 -2.09
CA ALA A 101 2.65 -6.42 -3.08
C ALA A 101 3.22 -5.17 -3.77
N CYS A 102 2.41 -4.11 -3.91
CA CYS A 102 2.76 -2.89 -4.63
C CYS A 102 4.06 -2.21 -4.17
N PRO A 103 4.35 -2.04 -2.86
CA PRO A 103 5.57 -1.41 -2.41
C PRO A 103 6.81 -2.03 -3.04
N PHE A 104 6.89 -3.36 -3.13
CA PHE A 104 8.02 -4.04 -3.76
C PHE A 104 8.27 -3.56 -5.20
N PHE A 105 7.22 -3.51 -6.03
CA PHE A 105 7.31 -3.07 -7.42
C PHE A 105 7.63 -1.57 -7.52
N VAL A 106 7.08 -0.75 -6.63
CA VAL A 106 7.39 0.68 -6.55
C VAL A 106 8.85 0.90 -6.14
N PHE A 107 9.36 0.18 -5.15
CA PHE A 107 10.78 0.21 -4.76
C PHE A 107 11.69 -0.24 -5.91
N PHE A 108 11.30 -1.31 -6.61
CA PHE A 108 12.01 -1.81 -7.78
C PHE A 108 12.03 -0.79 -8.93
N ALA A 109 10.93 -0.12 -9.23
CA ALA A 109 10.88 0.87 -10.30
C ALA A 109 11.64 2.16 -9.96
N SER A 110 11.52 2.65 -8.73
CA SER A 110 12.03 3.96 -8.31
C SER A 110 13.49 3.97 -7.86
N SER A 111 14.03 2.86 -7.32
CA SER A 111 15.37 2.83 -6.74
C SER A 111 16.37 2.00 -7.54
N LYS A 112 17.44 2.64 -8.00
CA LYS A 112 18.57 1.94 -8.64
C LYS A 112 19.29 1.01 -7.66
N SER A 113 19.50 1.44 -6.40
CA SER A 113 20.17 0.65 -5.37
C SER A 113 19.38 -0.62 -5.07
N PHE A 114 18.07 -0.49 -4.87
CA PHE A 114 17.20 -1.64 -4.60
C PHE A 114 17.18 -2.63 -5.77
N ARG A 115 17.17 -2.16 -7.03
CA ARG A 115 17.28 -3.07 -8.19
C ARG A 115 18.58 -3.85 -8.21
N GLN A 116 19.70 -3.22 -7.83
CA GLN A 116 21.00 -3.89 -7.80
C GLN A 116 21.02 -4.95 -6.70
N GLU A 117 20.53 -4.64 -5.51
CA GLU A 117 20.41 -5.60 -4.40
C GLU A 117 19.45 -6.75 -4.71
N ALA A 118 18.27 -6.45 -5.28
CA ALA A 118 17.31 -7.48 -5.67
C ALA A 118 17.91 -8.42 -6.73
N LYS A 119 18.60 -7.88 -7.74
CA LYS A 119 19.31 -8.71 -8.72
C LYS A 119 20.37 -9.57 -8.05
N MET A 120 21.20 -9.00 -7.16
CA MET A 120 22.21 -9.78 -6.45
C MET A 120 21.58 -10.92 -5.65
N PHE A 121 20.48 -10.67 -4.93
CA PHE A 121 19.76 -11.69 -4.18
C PHE A 121 19.22 -12.82 -5.07
N PHE A 122 18.55 -12.48 -6.18
CA PHE A 122 17.99 -13.49 -7.08
C PHE A 122 19.05 -14.23 -7.91
N PHE A 123 20.16 -13.58 -8.30
CA PHE A 123 21.22 -14.20 -9.11
C PHE A 123 22.27 -14.96 -8.27
N MET A 124 22.60 -14.55 -7.04
CA MET A 124 23.46 -15.36 -6.14
C MET A 124 22.77 -16.64 -5.68
N SER A 125 21.44 -16.60 -5.49
CA SER A 125 20.63 -17.78 -5.16
C SER A 125 20.75 -18.91 -6.19
N ILE A 126 21.00 -18.57 -7.46
CA ILE A 126 21.10 -19.54 -8.59
C ILE A 126 22.49 -20.19 -8.67
N ILE A 127 23.54 -19.59 -8.10
CA ILE A 127 24.92 -20.09 -8.18
C ILE A 127 25.25 -21.08 -7.04
N HIS A 128 24.35 -21.21 -6.05
CA HIS A 128 24.48 -22.15 -4.93
C HIS A 128 23.46 -23.30 -4.96
N GLN A 129 22.85 -23.55 -6.12
CA GLN A 129 22.14 -24.80 -6.43
C GLN A 129 22.96 -25.62 -7.44
#